data_AF-Q18J46-F1
#
_entry.id   AF-Q18J46-F1
#
_cell.length_a   1.000
_cell.length_b   1.000
_cell.length_c   1.000
_cell.angle_alpha   90.00
_cell.angle_beta   90.00
_cell.angle_gamma   90.00
#
_symmetry.space_group_name_H-M   'P 1'
#
loop_
_entity.id
_entity.type
_entity.pdbx_description
1 polymer ?
#
loop_
_entity_poly.entity_id
_entity_poly.type
_entity_poly.pdbx_seq_one_letter_code
_entity_poly.pdbx_strand_id
1 'polypeptide(L)'
;MHQTLERVQAEAAPIISGPLAVYLTGISLILTITTSHITAHILAAVIFASLTAHAIGREYISLIQYPIWFLAPSIILIAIITPGEAIITVWSISISTAGVQLAFETGLRSIASLTVLFFLAFTTTIPQLVTALNRLWMPDPIIELLLLSYRAVQVLMDETLRLSTAATLRGGQTSRYALFRTTKRLAASLLIRSVDRAEQVEMAMQARGYHGEFPMHTESNNGYMYSIIIIALLVITGFGDLP
;
A
#
# COMPACT_ATOMS: atom_id res chain seq x y z
N MET A 1 5.43 11.94 7.65
CA MET A 1 5.13 10.87 6.68
C MET A 1 3.70 10.32 6.80
N HIS A 2 3.15 10.11 8.01
CA HIS A 2 1.72 9.72 8.15
C HIS A 2 0.76 10.84 7.71
N GLN A 3 1.00 12.08 8.16
CA GLN A 3 0.21 13.24 7.75
C GLN A 3 0.33 13.58 6.26
N THR A 4 1.36 13.12 5.56
CA THR A 4 1.50 13.38 4.12
C THR A 4 0.61 12.44 3.32
N LEU A 5 0.53 11.14 3.67
CA LEU A 5 -0.30 10.20 2.93
C LEU A 5 -1.80 10.42 3.14
N GLU A 6 -2.25 10.68 4.36
CA GLU A 6 -3.67 11.00 4.60
C GLU A 6 -4.10 12.32 3.97
N ARG A 7 -3.21 13.32 3.91
CA ARG A 7 -3.49 14.57 3.16
C ARG A 7 -3.63 14.31 1.67
N VAL A 8 -2.71 13.53 1.09
CA VAL A 8 -2.77 13.16 -0.33
C VAL A 8 -4.04 12.37 -0.64
N GLN A 9 -4.43 11.43 0.22
CA GLN A 9 -5.69 10.68 0.07
C GLN A 9 -6.93 11.59 0.21
N ALA A 10 -6.89 12.59 1.09
CA ALA A 10 -8.00 13.53 1.30
C ALA A 10 -8.14 14.55 0.17
N GLU A 11 -7.04 14.92 -0.50
CA GLU A 11 -7.02 15.85 -1.63
C GLU A 11 -7.18 15.14 -2.99
N ALA A 12 -6.95 13.83 -3.05
CA ALA A 12 -7.09 13.05 -4.27
C ALA A 12 -8.56 13.00 -4.74
N ALA A 13 -8.78 13.29 -6.02
CA ALA A 13 -10.07 13.18 -6.69
C ALA A 13 -10.05 12.00 -7.69
N PRO A 14 -10.23 10.75 -7.24
CA PRO A 14 -10.17 9.60 -8.13
C PRO A 14 -11.40 9.54 -9.05
N ILE A 15 -11.17 9.12 -10.30
CA ILE A 15 -12.23 8.89 -11.31
C ILE A 15 -13.10 7.68 -10.92
N ILE A 16 -12.53 6.70 -10.22
CA ILE A 16 -13.20 5.50 -9.74
C ILE A 16 -13.30 5.60 -8.22
N SER A 17 -14.52 5.67 -7.68
CA SER A 17 -14.76 5.86 -6.25
C SER A 17 -15.40 4.63 -5.60
N GLY A 18 -15.14 4.49 -4.30
CA GLY A 18 -15.76 3.49 -3.43
C GLY A 18 -15.09 2.11 -3.44
N PRO A 19 -15.74 1.10 -2.82
CA PRO A 19 -15.25 -0.29 -2.73
C PRO A 19 -14.82 -0.91 -4.05
N LEU A 20 -15.33 -0.40 -5.17
CA LEU A 20 -15.00 -0.90 -6.50
C LEU A 20 -13.52 -0.77 -6.85
N ALA A 21 -12.88 0.33 -6.44
CA ALA A 21 -11.44 0.54 -6.71
C ALA A 21 -10.59 -0.58 -6.09
N VAL A 22 -11.01 -1.11 -4.93
CA VAL A 22 -10.35 -2.23 -4.25
C VAL A 22 -10.49 -3.53 -5.03
N TYR A 23 -11.68 -3.86 -5.52
CA TYR A 23 -11.87 -5.07 -6.32
C TYR A 23 -11.14 -4.98 -7.65
N LEU A 24 -11.19 -3.83 -8.32
CA LEU A 24 -10.46 -3.61 -9.57
C LEU A 24 -8.96 -3.79 -9.37
N THR A 25 -8.39 -3.16 -8.34
CA THR A 25 -6.96 -3.27 -8.06
C THR A 25 -6.57 -4.69 -7.71
N GLY A 26 -7.32 -5.36 -6.83
CA GLY A 26 -7.10 -6.76 -6.50
C GLY A 26 -7.12 -7.67 -7.72
N ILE A 27 -8.14 -7.58 -8.57
CA ILE A 27 -8.25 -8.38 -9.80
C ILE A 27 -7.12 -8.06 -10.77
N SER A 28 -6.82 -6.78 -11.00
CA SER A 28 -5.74 -6.36 -11.90
C SER A 28 -4.36 -6.81 -11.41
N LEU A 29 -4.14 -6.83 -10.10
CA LEU A 29 -2.88 -7.28 -9.49
C LEU A 29 -2.72 -8.79 -9.69
N ILE A 30 -3.76 -9.58 -9.43
CA ILE A 30 -3.77 -11.03 -9.68
C ILE A 30 -3.49 -11.28 -11.17
N LEU A 31 -4.17 -10.57 -12.06
CA LEU A 31 -4.00 -10.77 -13.50
C LEU A 31 -2.58 -10.41 -13.98
N THR A 32 -2.00 -9.32 -13.45
CA THR A 32 -0.62 -8.92 -13.74
C THR A 32 0.39 -9.95 -13.22
N ILE A 33 0.10 -10.63 -12.11
CA ILE A 33 0.96 -11.68 -11.55
C ILE A 33 0.81 -13.01 -12.32
N THR A 34 -0.38 -13.36 -12.77
CA THR A 34 -0.59 -14.62 -13.50
C THR A 34 -0.11 -14.56 -14.94
N THR A 35 -0.17 -13.38 -15.56
CA THR A 35 0.18 -13.19 -16.97
C THR A 35 1.70 -13.11 -17.17
N SER A 36 2.25 -13.86 -18.13
CA SER A 36 3.67 -13.81 -18.51
C SER A 36 3.98 -12.82 -19.65
N HIS A 37 2.96 -12.31 -20.34
CA HIS A 37 3.12 -11.46 -21.52
C HIS A 37 3.61 -10.04 -21.16
N ILE A 38 4.67 -9.58 -21.83
CA ILE A 38 5.27 -8.26 -21.65
C ILE A 38 4.27 -7.13 -21.95
N THR A 39 3.42 -7.31 -22.96
CA THR A 39 2.40 -6.33 -23.39
C THR A 39 1.40 -6.02 -22.27
N ALA A 40 0.92 -7.03 -21.55
CA ALA A 40 0.00 -6.87 -20.43
C ALA A 40 0.62 -6.06 -19.29
N HIS A 41 1.91 -6.28 -18.99
CA HIS A 41 2.62 -5.53 -17.95
C HIS A 41 2.83 -4.05 -18.32
N ILE A 42 3.22 -3.76 -19.56
CA ILE A 42 3.36 -2.37 -20.03
C ILE A 42 2.01 -1.66 -19.96
N LEU A 43 0.96 -2.32 -20.42
CA LEU A 43 -0.37 -1.74 -20.45
C LEU A 43 -0.93 -1.50 -19.06
N ALA A 44 -0.79 -2.46 -18.14
CA ALA A 44 -1.14 -2.28 -16.72
C ALA A 44 -0.37 -1.09 -16.13
N ALA A 45 0.95 -1.04 -16.35
CA ALA A 45 1.79 0.05 -15.86
C ALA A 45 1.31 1.42 -16.37
N VAL A 46 1.01 1.54 -17.66
CA VAL A 46 0.57 2.81 -18.27
C VAL A 46 -0.80 3.24 -17.76
N ILE A 47 -1.77 2.33 -17.72
CA ILE A 47 -3.14 2.63 -17.28
C ILE A 47 -3.14 3.08 -15.81
N PHE A 48 -2.52 2.30 -14.92
CA PHE A 48 -2.53 2.61 -13.49
C PHE A 48 -1.61 3.80 -13.16
N ALA A 49 -0.49 3.97 -13.86
CA ALA A 49 0.31 5.19 -13.73
C ALA A 49 -0.46 6.43 -14.17
N SER A 50 -1.22 6.35 -15.28
CA SER A 50 -2.04 7.48 -15.77
C SER A 50 -3.17 7.82 -14.80
N LEU A 51 -3.88 6.82 -14.27
CA LEU A 51 -4.93 7.01 -13.27
C LEU A 51 -4.37 7.62 -11.98
N THR A 52 -3.22 7.12 -11.51
CA THR A 52 -2.56 7.63 -10.29
C THR A 52 -2.03 9.04 -10.50
N ALA A 53 -1.41 9.32 -11.65
CA ALA A 53 -0.92 10.65 -12.02
C ALA A 53 -2.06 11.66 -12.16
N HIS A 54 -3.24 11.24 -12.64
CA HIS A 54 -4.43 12.10 -12.66
C HIS A 54 -4.95 12.40 -11.25
N ALA A 55 -4.93 11.42 -10.36
CA ALA A 55 -5.43 11.58 -8.99
C ALA A 55 -4.51 12.45 -8.10
N ILE A 56 -3.18 12.39 -8.30
CA ILE A 56 -2.18 12.96 -7.38
C ILE A 56 -1.32 14.06 -8.02
N GLY A 57 -1.23 14.09 -9.35
CA GLY A 57 -0.40 15.06 -10.07
C GLY A 57 1.11 14.84 -9.83
N ARG A 58 1.83 15.92 -9.48
CA ARG A 58 3.30 15.95 -9.43
C ARG A 58 3.91 15.12 -8.30
N GLU A 59 3.17 14.84 -7.23
CA GLU A 59 3.72 14.07 -6.10
C GLU A 59 3.98 12.60 -6.45
N TYR A 60 3.31 12.08 -7.48
CA TYR A 60 3.53 10.73 -8.01
C TYR A 60 5.00 10.46 -8.35
N ILE A 61 5.69 11.43 -8.96
CA ILE A 61 7.09 11.29 -9.39
C ILE A 61 8.03 11.20 -8.17
N SER A 62 7.73 11.96 -7.12
CA SER A 62 8.51 11.93 -5.87
C SER A 62 8.31 10.62 -5.11
N LEU A 63 7.20 9.92 -5.32
CA LEU A 63 6.89 8.68 -4.61
C LEU A 63 7.41 7.45 -5.34
N ILE A 64 7.37 7.45 -6.68
CA ILE A 64 7.88 6.33 -7.48
C ILE A 64 9.40 6.18 -7.41
N GLN A 65 10.13 7.23 -7.00
CA GLN A 65 11.58 7.16 -6.85
C GLN A 65 12.02 6.17 -5.77
N TYR A 66 11.24 5.97 -4.69
CA TYR A 66 11.62 5.08 -3.59
C TYR A 66 11.64 3.60 -4.02
N PRO A 67 10.58 3.04 -4.65
CA PRO A 67 10.65 1.68 -5.18
C PRO A 67 11.68 1.50 -6.29
N ILE A 68 11.89 2.51 -7.15
CA ILE A 68 12.89 2.42 -8.24
C ILE A 68 14.30 2.22 -7.65
N TRP A 69 14.64 2.94 -6.58
CA TRP A 69 15.93 2.79 -5.91
C TRP A 69 16.10 1.39 -5.30
N PHE A 70 15.01 0.75 -4.89
CA PHE A 70 15.02 -0.62 -4.39
C PHE A 70 15.06 -1.68 -5.52
N LEU A 71 14.38 -1.43 -6.64
CA LEU A 71 14.32 -2.37 -7.77
C LEU A 71 15.61 -2.39 -8.59
N ALA A 72 16.28 -1.25 -8.77
CA ALA A 72 17.51 -1.16 -9.55
C ALA A 72 18.59 -2.18 -9.15
N PRO A 73 18.99 -2.30 -7.85
CA PRO A 73 19.97 -3.31 -7.45
C PRO A 73 19.44 -4.74 -7.60
N SER A 74 18.13 -4.97 -7.44
CA SER A 74 17.52 -6.29 -7.61
C SER A 74 17.62 -6.79 -9.05
N ILE A 75 17.32 -5.93 -10.04
CA ILE A 75 17.41 -6.27 -11.47
C ILE A 75 18.86 -6.57 -11.86
N ILE A 76 19.81 -5.77 -11.36
CA ILE A 76 21.25 -6.00 -11.58
C ILE A 76 21.68 -7.34 -11.00
N LEU A 77 21.22 -7.67 -9.79
CA LEU A 77 21.54 -8.93 -9.13
C LEU A 77 21.01 -10.13 -9.92
N ILE A 78 19.77 -10.06 -10.42
CA ILE A 78 19.16 -11.12 -11.24
C ILE A 78 19.94 -11.33 -12.54
N ALA A 79 20.36 -10.24 -13.20
CA ALA A 79 21.14 -10.31 -14.43
C ALA A 79 22.52 -10.97 -14.25
N ILE A 80 23.11 -10.88 -13.05
CA ILE A 80 24.43 -11.44 -12.70
C ILE A 80 24.34 -12.89 -12.24
N ILE A 81 23.32 -13.26 -11.44
CA ILE A 81 23.22 -14.59 -10.82
C ILE A 81 22.67 -15.64 -11.78
N THR A 82 21.83 -15.24 -12.73
CA THR A 82 21.10 -16.20 -13.57
C THR A 82 22.04 -16.92 -14.54
N PRO A 83 22.16 -18.26 -14.43
CA PRO A 83 23.02 -19.04 -15.32
C PRO A 83 22.44 -19.07 -16.74
N GLY A 84 23.29 -18.93 -17.75
CA GLY A 84 22.89 -18.99 -19.16
C GLY A 84 24.08 -18.78 -20.09
N GLU A 85 23.81 -18.66 -21.39
CA GLU A 85 24.84 -18.38 -22.39
C GLU A 85 25.46 -17.01 -22.13
N ALA A 86 26.76 -17.01 -21.80
CA ALA A 86 27.47 -15.80 -21.40
C ALA A 86 27.79 -14.94 -22.63
N ILE A 87 27.29 -13.70 -22.63
CA ILE A 87 27.62 -12.70 -23.66
C ILE A 87 28.93 -12.01 -23.30
N ILE A 88 29.10 -11.70 -22.00
CA ILE A 88 30.25 -11.00 -21.46
C ILE A 88 30.66 -11.68 -20.16
N THR A 89 31.90 -12.15 -20.11
CA THR A 89 32.55 -12.66 -18.89
C THR A 89 33.62 -11.68 -18.44
N VAL A 90 33.48 -11.12 -17.25
CA VAL A 90 34.54 -10.34 -16.60
C VAL A 90 34.95 -11.06 -15.31
N TRP A 91 36.18 -11.57 -15.29
CA TRP A 91 36.83 -12.28 -14.18
C TRP A 91 36.10 -13.52 -13.63
N SER A 92 34.93 -13.36 -13.02
CA SER A 92 34.09 -14.43 -12.46
C SER A 92 32.58 -14.15 -12.57
N ILE A 93 32.22 -13.04 -13.23
CA ILE A 93 30.83 -12.60 -13.43
C ILE A 93 30.51 -12.75 -14.91
N SER A 94 29.56 -13.63 -15.21
CA SER A 94 29.01 -13.84 -16.55
C SER A 94 27.63 -13.20 -16.65
N ILE A 95 27.47 -12.21 -17.51
CA ILE A 95 26.14 -11.69 -17.85
C ILE A 95 25.59 -12.58 -18.97
N SER A 96 24.50 -13.29 -18.67
CA SER A 96 23.85 -14.20 -19.61
C SER A 96 22.71 -13.52 -20.38
N THR A 97 22.47 -13.93 -21.63
CA THR A 97 21.28 -13.51 -22.41
C THR A 97 19.99 -13.78 -21.64
N ALA A 98 19.88 -14.99 -21.08
CA ALA A 98 18.75 -15.43 -20.28
C ALA A 98 18.58 -14.59 -19.00
N GLY A 99 19.68 -14.20 -18.34
CA GLY A 99 19.67 -13.36 -17.15
C GLY A 99 19.19 -11.94 -17.44
N VAL A 100 19.60 -11.35 -18.57
CA VAL A 100 19.12 -10.03 -18.99
C VAL A 100 17.64 -10.06 -19.34
N GLN A 101 17.18 -11.08 -20.07
CA GLN A 101 15.77 -11.22 -20.40
C GLN A 101 14.90 -11.40 -19.15
N LEU A 102 15.31 -12.29 -18.24
CA LEU A 102 14.60 -12.52 -16.98
C LEU A 102 14.58 -11.27 -16.09
N ALA A 103 15.70 -10.55 -16.01
CA ALA A 103 15.80 -9.31 -15.26
C ALA A 103 14.86 -8.23 -15.82
N PHE A 104 14.76 -8.13 -17.14
CA PHE A 104 13.85 -7.20 -17.82
C PHE A 104 12.37 -7.56 -17.57
N GLU A 105 11.98 -8.82 -17.77
CA GLU A 105 10.61 -9.30 -17.55
C GLU A 105 10.18 -9.13 -16.08
N THR A 106 11.05 -9.54 -15.14
CA THR A 106 10.78 -9.42 -13.69
C THR A 106 10.73 -7.96 -13.25
N GLY A 107 11.62 -7.12 -13.78
CA GLY A 107 11.65 -5.68 -13.51
C GLY A 107 10.37 -4.99 -13.97
N LEU A 108 9.94 -5.26 -15.20
CA LEU A 108 8.71 -4.72 -15.77
C LEU A 108 7.47 -5.19 -14.97
N ARG A 109 7.41 -6.47 -14.62
CA ARG A 109 6.33 -7.03 -13.79
C ARG A 109 6.25 -6.38 -12.41
N SER A 110 7.40 -6.11 -11.81
CA SER A 110 7.49 -5.44 -10.52
C SER A 110 6.99 -4.00 -10.62
N ILE A 111 7.40 -3.25 -11.66
CA ILE A 111 6.94 -1.88 -11.90
C ILE A 111 5.42 -1.85 -12.14
N ALA A 112 4.90 -2.73 -12.98
CA ALA A 112 3.46 -2.84 -13.23
C ALA A 112 2.67 -3.08 -11.94
N SER A 113 3.10 -4.07 -11.15
CA SER A 113 2.46 -4.39 -9.86
C SER A 113 2.51 -3.22 -8.87
N LEU A 114 3.62 -2.48 -8.83
CA LEU A 114 3.76 -1.30 -7.99
C LEU A 114 2.80 -0.18 -8.39
N THR A 115 2.62 0.07 -9.69
CA THR A 115 1.67 1.11 -10.14
C THR A 115 0.23 0.78 -9.78
N VAL A 116 -0.17 -0.50 -9.89
CA VAL A 116 -1.48 -0.98 -9.45
C VAL A 116 -1.67 -0.78 -7.94
N LEU A 117 -0.66 -1.16 -7.16
CA LEU A 117 -0.69 -1.01 -5.70
C LEU A 117 -0.72 0.46 -5.28
N PHE A 118 0.02 1.33 -5.97
CA PHE A 118 -0.01 2.77 -5.71
C PHE A 118 -1.36 3.38 -6.02
N PHE A 119 -2.01 2.98 -7.11
CA PHE A 119 -3.38 3.41 -7.37
C PHE A 119 -4.29 3.09 -6.18
N LEU A 120 -4.26 1.86 -5.65
CA LEU A 120 -5.03 1.50 -4.45
C LEU A 120 -4.67 2.37 -3.25
N ALA A 121 -3.36 2.46 -2.95
CA ALA A 121 -2.86 3.12 -1.75
C ALA A 121 -3.21 4.61 -1.69
N PHE A 122 -3.34 5.28 -2.84
CA PHE A 122 -3.63 6.71 -2.89
C PHE A 122 -5.09 7.06 -3.14
N THR A 123 -5.83 6.20 -3.85
CA THR A 123 -7.23 6.48 -4.17
C THR A 123 -8.21 5.95 -3.13
N THR A 124 -7.80 4.98 -2.32
CA THR A 124 -8.68 4.34 -1.34
C THR A 124 -8.20 4.63 0.09
N THR A 125 -9.09 5.21 0.90
CA THR A 125 -8.84 5.43 2.33
C THR A 125 -8.97 4.13 3.13
N ILE A 126 -8.36 4.06 4.31
CA ILE A 126 -8.42 2.86 5.16
C ILE A 126 -9.87 2.45 5.52
N PRO A 127 -10.79 3.37 5.88
CA PRO A 127 -12.18 2.99 6.15
C PRO A 127 -12.91 2.42 4.91
N GLN A 128 -12.65 2.97 3.72
CA GLN A 128 -13.20 2.44 2.47
C GLN A 128 -12.65 1.04 2.15
N LEU A 129 -11.36 0.81 2.41
CA LEU A 129 -10.74 -0.50 2.25
C LEU A 129 -11.39 -1.54 3.17
N VAL A 130 -11.58 -1.21 4.45
CA VAL A 130 -12.25 -2.10 5.42
C VAL A 130 -13.70 -2.39 5.00
N THR A 131 -14.42 -1.38 4.50
CA THR A 131 -15.79 -1.55 3.98
C THR A 131 -15.83 -2.48 2.76
N ALA A 132 -14.84 -2.38 1.87
CA ALA A 132 -14.71 -3.29 0.74
C ALA A 132 -14.40 -4.73 1.18
N LEU A 133 -13.60 -4.91 2.23
CA LEU A 133 -13.33 -6.23 2.81
C LEU A 133 -14.55 -6.82 3.52
N ASN A 134 -15.38 -6.01 4.18
CA ASN A 134 -16.62 -6.48 4.80
C ASN A 134 -17.54 -7.17 3.78
N ARG A 135 -17.68 -6.56 2.60
CA ARG A 135 -18.45 -7.13 1.48
C ARG A 135 -17.85 -8.42 0.91
N LEU A 136 -16.59 -8.74 1.22
CA LEU A 136 -15.90 -9.99 0.85
C LEU A 136 -16.11 -11.11 1.88
N TRP A 137 -17.16 -11.03 2.70
CA TRP A 137 -17.61 -12.05 3.65
C TRP A 137 -16.66 -12.23 4.85
N MET A 138 -15.93 -11.17 5.25
CA MET A 138 -15.20 -11.21 6.51
C MET A 138 -16.17 -11.13 7.70
N PRO A 139 -15.93 -11.88 8.79
CA PRO A 139 -16.73 -11.77 10.01
C PRO A 139 -16.72 -10.36 10.61
N ASP A 140 -17.88 -9.89 11.08
CA ASP A 140 -18.07 -8.57 11.71
C ASP A 140 -17.06 -8.25 12.82
N PRO A 141 -16.66 -9.19 13.72
CA PRO A 141 -15.67 -8.90 14.76
C PRO A 141 -14.30 -8.49 14.22
N ILE A 142 -13.91 -8.99 13.03
CA ILE A 142 -12.64 -8.62 12.40
C ILE A 142 -12.72 -7.20 11.87
N ILE A 143 -13.86 -6.82 11.28
CA ILE A 143 -14.10 -5.46 10.77
C ILE A 143 -14.08 -4.45 11.92
N GLU A 144 -14.75 -4.76 13.03
CA GLU A 144 -14.74 -3.94 14.23
C GLU A 144 -13.30 -3.73 14.74
N LEU A 145 -12.53 -4.81 14.88
CA LEU A 145 -11.14 -4.75 15.31
C LEU A 145 -10.28 -3.89 14.38
N LEU A 146 -10.47 -3.99 13.06
CA LEU A 146 -9.76 -3.17 12.07
C LEU A 146 -10.10 -1.68 12.20
N LEU A 147 -11.37 -1.33 12.39
CA LEU A 147 -11.80 0.06 12.55
C LEU A 147 -11.31 0.66 13.87
N LEU A 148 -11.42 -0.08 14.97
CA LEU A 148 -10.94 0.34 16.28
C LEU A 148 -9.42 0.48 16.31
N SER A 149 -8.69 -0.47 15.71
CA SER A 149 -7.22 -0.39 15.63
C SER A 149 -6.76 0.78 14.76
N TYR A 150 -7.40 1.04 13.62
CA TYR A 150 -7.12 2.23 12.80
C TYR A 150 -7.29 3.53 13.60
N ARG A 151 -8.42 3.67 14.31
CA ARG A 151 -8.67 4.85 15.16
C ARG A 151 -7.68 4.94 16.32
N ALA A 152 -7.30 3.80 16.91
CA ALA A 152 -6.31 3.76 17.98
C ALA A 152 -4.92 4.22 17.50
N VAL A 153 -4.50 3.81 16.29
CA VAL A 153 -3.22 4.26 15.70
C VAL A 153 -3.17 5.78 15.57
N GLN A 154 -4.23 6.41 15.07
CA GLN A 154 -4.29 7.87 14.93
C GLN A 154 -4.16 8.58 16.29
N VAL A 155 -4.93 8.13 17.29
CA VAL A 155 -4.90 8.72 18.64
C VAL A 155 -3.52 8.52 19.30
N LEU A 156 -2.93 7.33 19.16
CA LEU A 156 -1.61 7.03 19.71
C LEU A 156 -0.49 7.79 19.00
N MET A 157 -0.63 8.06 17.71
CA MET A 157 0.31 8.89 16.95
C MET A 157 0.33 10.32 17.51
N ASP A 158 -0.84 10.93 17.72
CA ASP A 158 -0.96 12.26 18.30
C ASP A 158 -0.36 12.32 19.71
N GLU A 159 -0.63 11.31 20.53
CA GLU A 159 -0.06 11.22 21.88
C GLU A 159 1.46 11.06 21.83
N THR A 160 1.99 10.27 20.89
CA THR A 160 3.43 10.08 20.67
C THR A 160 4.10 11.41 20.29
N LEU A 161 3.49 12.20 19.41
CA LEU A 161 4.00 13.52 19.03
C LEU A 161 4.05 14.49 20.22
N ARG A 162 3.00 14.50 21.04
CA ARG A 162 2.94 15.32 22.28
C ARG A 162 4.00 14.91 23.28
N LEU A 163 4.13 13.61 23.53
CA LEU A 163 5.11 13.05 24.46
C LEU A 163 6.55 13.26 23.97
N SER A 164 6.80 13.08 22.68
CA SER A 164 8.11 13.32 22.06
C SER A 164 8.51 14.79 22.22
N THR A 165 7.60 15.72 21.93
CA THR A 165 7.83 17.16 22.09
C THR A 165 8.15 17.51 23.55
N ALA A 166 7.38 16.99 24.50
CA ALA A 166 7.64 17.21 25.92
C ALA A 166 8.98 16.62 26.38
N ALA A 167 9.37 15.45 25.87
CA ALA A 167 10.64 14.82 26.18
C ALA A 167 11.84 15.62 25.62
N THR A 168 11.71 16.19 24.42
CA THR A 168 12.72 17.07 23.82
C THR A 168 12.92 18.33 24.65
N LEU A 169 11.84 18.98 25.10
CA LEU A 169 11.90 20.17 25.95
C LEU A 169 12.57 19.91 27.31
N ARG A 170 12.47 18.69 27.83
CA ARG A 170 13.13 18.25 29.08
C ARG A 170 14.59 17.80 28.89
N GLY A 171 15.15 17.93 27.69
CA GLY A 171 16.53 17.51 27.39
C GLY A 171 16.71 15.99 27.29
N GLY A 172 15.65 15.23 27.00
CA GLY A 172 15.69 13.76 26.95
C GLY A 172 16.42 13.16 25.74
N GLN A 173 16.80 13.96 24.74
CA GLN A 173 17.39 13.51 23.47
C GLN A 173 18.81 14.05 23.22
N THR A 174 19.57 14.32 24.28
CA THR A 174 20.91 14.93 24.20
C THR A 174 22.02 14.00 23.70
N SER A 175 21.86 12.70 23.85
CA SER A 175 22.83 11.67 23.43
C SER A 175 22.10 10.42 22.95
N ARG A 176 22.75 9.57 22.13
CA ARG A 176 22.17 8.30 21.65
C ARG A 176 21.68 7.41 22.80
N TYR A 177 22.41 7.39 23.92
CA TYR A 177 22.00 6.66 25.11
C TYR A 177 20.77 7.29 25.79
N ALA A 178 20.75 8.62 25.90
CA ALA A 178 19.61 9.35 26.45
C ALA A 178 18.36 9.16 25.58
N LEU A 179 18.51 9.16 24.25
CA LEU A 179 17.46 8.90 23.29
C LEU A 179 16.86 7.51 23.50
N PHE A 180 17.68 6.46 23.57
CA PHE A 180 17.18 5.10 23.81
C PHE A 180 16.43 4.98 25.16
N ARG A 181 16.99 5.57 26.22
CA ARG A 181 16.36 5.60 27.55
C ARG A 181 15.01 6.32 27.53
N THR A 182 14.93 7.45 26.83
CA THR A 182 13.72 8.25 26.69
C THR A 182 12.68 7.52 25.85
N THR A 183 13.05 6.98 24.69
CA THR A 183 12.15 6.19 23.82
C THR A 183 11.57 4.99 24.56
N LYS A 184 12.37 4.25 25.35
CA LYS A 184 11.87 3.15 26.19
C LYS A 184 10.78 3.61 27.17
N ARG A 185 10.99 4.76 27.82
CA ARG A 185 10.01 5.33 28.76
C ARG A 185 8.73 5.80 28.07
N LEU A 186 8.86 6.41 26.89
CA LEU A 186 7.73 6.81 26.08
C LEU A 186 6.90 5.61 25.64
N ALA A 187 7.55 4.55 25.13
CA ALA A 187 6.89 3.32 24.73
C ALA A 187 6.15 2.66 25.90
N ALA A 188 6.79 2.56 27.08
CA ALA A 188 6.16 2.01 28.27
C ALA A 188 4.94 2.82 28.72
N SER A 189 5.03 4.15 28.69
CA SER A 189 3.91 5.03 29.03
C SER A 189 2.77 4.93 28.02
N LEU A 190 3.07 4.81 26.73
CA LEU A 190 2.07 4.65 25.68
C LEU A 190 1.33 3.32 25.81
N LEU A 191 2.05 2.24 26.15
CA LEU A 191 1.45 0.92 26.36
C LEU A 191 0.40 0.97 27.49
N ILE A 192 0.77 1.47 28.67
CA ILE A 192 -0.14 1.59 29.81
C ILE A 192 -1.39 2.40 29.42
N ARG A 193 -1.19 3.57 28.79
CA ARG A 193 -2.30 4.43 28.35
C ARG A 193 -3.19 3.78 27.29
N SER A 194 -2.63 2.93 26.41
CA SER A 194 -3.41 2.22 25.41
C SER A 194 -4.33 1.17 26.03
N VAL A 195 -3.89 0.50 27.10
CA VAL A 195 -4.69 -0.45 27.87
C VAL A 195 -5.82 0.28 28.61
N ASP A 196 -5.49 1.33 29.37
CA ASP A 196 -6.49 2.15 30.07
C ASP A 196 -7.55 2.68 29.10
N ARG A 197 -7.12 3.07 27.90
CA ARG A 197 -8.02 3.58 26.86
C ARG A 197 -8.88 2.49 26.24
N ALA A 198 -8.35 1.28 26.07
CA ALA A 198 -9.14 0.15 25.57
C ALA A 198 -10.32 -0.15 26.53
N GLU A 199 -10.06 -0.20 27.84
CA GLU A 199 -11.10 -0.37 28.86
C GLU A 199 -12.14 0.77 28.83
N GLN A 200 -11.68 2.02 28.68
CA GLN A 200 -12.58 3.17 28.55
C GLN A 200 -13.48 3.11 27.30
N VAL A 201 -12.92 2.67 26.17
CA VAL A 201 -13.68 2.51 24.92
C VAL A 201 -14.69 1.38 25.06
N GLU A 202 -14.30 0.25 25.65
CA GLU A 202 -15.21 -0.87 25.91
C GLU A 202 -16.38 -0.46 26.81
N MET A 203 -16.10 0.19 27.95
CA MET A 203 -17.15 0.69 28.85
C MET A 203 -18.09 1.68 28.13
N ALA A 204 -17.55 2.57 27.30
CA ALA A 204 -18.35 3.51 26.53
C ALA A 204 -19.22 2.82 25.45
N MET A 205 -18.72 1.76 24.84
CA MET A 205 -19.48 0.96 23.86
C MET A 205 -20.61 0.20 24.55
N GLN A 206 -20.33 -0.45 25.68
CA GLN A 206 -21.36 -1.12 26.49
C GLN A 206 -22.45 -0.15 26.96
N ALA A 207 -22.08 1.03 27.44
CA ALA A 207 -23.03 2.07 27.88
C ALA A 207 -23.94 2.59 26.75
N ARG A 208 -23.48 2.53 25.49
CA ARG A 208 -24.26 2.92 24.31
C ARG A 208 -25.13 1.78 23.76
N GLY A 209 -25.14 0.62 24.41
CA GLY A 209 -25.86 -0.56 23.94
C GLY A 209 -25.24 -1.12 22.66
N TYR A 210 -23.92 -1.32 22.63
CA TYR A 210 -23.26 -1.99 21.51
C TYR A 210 -23.64 -3.48 21.47
N HIS A 211 -24.15 -3.94 20.31
CA HIS A 211 -24.61 -5.32 20.09
C HIS A 211 -23.76 -6.10 19.08
N GLY A 212 -22.52 -5.66 18.81
CA GLY A 212 -21.62 -6.30 17.85
C GLY A 212 -21.73 -5.78 16.41
N GLU A 213 -22.58 -4.79 16.16
CA GLU A 213 -22.70 -4.15 14.84
C GLU A 213 -22.08 -2.75 14.84
N PHE A 214 -21.05 -2.55 14.03
CA PHE A 214 -20.41 -1.24 13.87
C PHE A 214 -21.02 -0.51 12.65
N PRO A 215 -21.53 0.73 12.81
CA PRO A 215 -22.15 1.46 11.70
C PRO A 215 -21.09 1.82 10.65
N MET A 216 -21.25 1.30 9.44
CA MET A 216 -20.40 1.62 8.29
C MET A 216 -21.09 2.59 7.35
N HIS A 217 -20.38 3.65 6.95
CA HIS A 217 -20.87 4.56 5.92
C HIS A 217 -20.73 3.88 4.54
N THR A 218 -21.85 3.67 3.87
CA THR A 218 -21.86 3.19 2.49
C THR A 218 -21.69 4.37 1.55
N GLU A 219 -20.58 4.42 0.82
CA GLU A 219 -20.37 5.42 -0.23
C GLU A 219 -20.93 4.95 -1.58
N SER A 220 -21.32 5.91 -2.42
CA SER A 220 -21.79 5.66 -3.78
C SER A 220 -20.64 5.21 -4.68
N ASN A 221 -20.83 4.07 -5.35
CA ASN A 221 -19.88 3.57 -6.35
C ASN A 221 -20.10 4.30 -7.68
N ASN A 222 -19.10 5.06 -8.13
CA ASN A 222 -19.07 5.63 -9.47
C ASN A 222 -17.90 5.03 -10.27
N GLY A 223 -18.12 4.74 -11.55
CA GLY A 223 -17.05 4.28 -12.46
C GLY A 223 -17.07 2.80 -12.86
N TYR A 224 -18.18 2.08 -12.68
CA TYR A 224 -18.31 0.66 -13.10
C TYR A 224 -17.90 0.44 -14.57
N MET A 225 -18.30 1.33 -15.49
CA MET A 225 -17.98 1.22 -16.91
C MET A 225 -16.47 1.22 -17.17
N TYR A 226 -15.71 2.13 -16.54
CA TYR A 226 -14.25 2.17 -16.66
C TYR A 226 -13.60 0.91 -16.09
N SER A 227 -14.12 0.40 -14.98
CA SER A 227 -13.56 -0.79 -14.35
C SER A 227 -13.69 -2.06 -15.21
N ILE A 228 -14.84 -2.23 -15.85
CA ILE A 228 -15.10 -3.37 -16.74
C ILE A 228 -14.21 -3.27 -17.98
N ILE A 229 -14.04 -2.07 -18.54
CA ILE A 229 -13.17 -1.84 -19.71
C ILE A 229 -11.72 -2.16 -19.38
N ILE A 230 -11.20 -1.70 -18.23
CA ILE A 230 -9.81 -1.95 -17.83
C ILE A 230 -9.57 -3.46 -17.63
N ILE A 231 -10.47 -4.15 -16.93
CA ILE A 231 -10.36 -5.59 -16.71
C ILE A 231 -10.43 -6.35 -18.04
N ALA A 232 -11.39 -6.03 -18.90
CA ALA A 232 -11.53 -6.67 -20.21
C ALA A 232 -10.28 -6.48 -21.07
N LEU A 233 -9.69 -5.28 -21.07
CA LEU A 233 -8.49 -4.97 -21.84
C LEU A 233 -7.26 -5.72 -21.30
N LEU A 234 -7.11 -5.82 -19.98
CA LEU A 234 -6.04 -6.63 -19.37
C LEU A 234 -6.22 -8.13 -19.65
N VAL A 235 -7.45 -8.65 -19.61
CA VAL A 235 -7.74 -10.05 -19.95
C VAL A 235 -7.42 -10.33 -21.43
N ILE A 236 -7.84 -9.47 -22.34
CA ILE A 236 -7.58 -9.63 -23.78
C ILE A 236 -6.07 -9.59 -24.07
N THR A 237 -5.34 -8.69 -23.42
CA THR A 237 -3.87 -8.60 -23.63
C THR A 237 -3.09 -9.69 -22.91
N GLY A 238 -3.64 -10.27 -21.84
CA GLY A 238 -3.00 -11.35 -21.08
C GLY A 238 -3.33 -12.77 -21.54
N PHE A 239 -4.50 -13.00 -22.13
CA PHE A 239 -4.96 -14.30 -22.62
C PHE A 239 -5.25 -14.34 -24.14
N GLY A 240 -5.18 -13.21 -24.85
CA GLY A 240 -5.54 -13.12 -26.26
C GLY A 240 -4.56 -13.77 -27.23
N ASP A 241 -3.40 -14.23 -26.77
CA ASP A 241 -2.44 -15.01 -27.56
C ASP A 241 -2.59 -16.52 -27.27
N LEU A 242 -3.82 -17.03 -27.15
CA LEU A 242 -4.10 -18.47 -27.26
C LEU A 242 -4.25 -18.83 -28.75
N PRO A 243 -3.29 -19.51 -29.40
CA PRO A 243 -3.55 -20.20 -30.66
C PRO A 243 -4.49 -21.40 -30.47
#